data_AF-A0A519EI02-F1
#
_entry.id   AF-A0A519EI02-F1
#
_cell.length_a   1.000
_cell.length_b   1.000
_cell.length_c   1.000
_cell.angle_alpha   90.00
_cell.angle_beta   90.00
_cell.angle_gamma   90.00
#
_symmetry.space_group_name_H-M   'P 1'
#
loop_
_entity.id
_entity.type
_entity.pdbx_description
1 polymer ?
#
loop_
_entity_poly.entity_id
_entity_poly.type
_entity_poly.pdbx_seq_one_letter_code
_entity_poly.pdbx_strand_id
1 'polypeptide(L)'
;YAKLTAFAVSSFIVGVAGALWGFVHLGAWEPAAFGIEKSFQLLFMIIIGGLGSIAGCFFGAAFIVLLPLLLNYVPHWLGLPLSTATASHLEHMIFGALIVFFLIVEPHGLARLWSTARQKLRLWPFPH
;
A
#
# COMPACT_ATOMS: atom_id res chain seq x y z
N TYR A 1 12.93 -24.38 15.99
CA TYR A 1 12.36 -23.33 16.87
C TYR A 1 12.20 -21.99 16.16
N ALA A 2 13.24 -21.41 15.55
CA ALA A 2 13.18 -20.07 14.93
C ALA A 2 12.00 -19.84 13.95
N LYS A 3 11.66 -20.82 13.09
CA LYS A 3 10.53 -20.70 12.16
C LYS A 3 9.17 -20.64 12.88
N LEU A 4 8.99 -21.43 13.94
CA LEU A 4 7.75 -21.47 14.72
C LEU A 4 7.56 -20.16 15.51
N THR A 5 8.63 -19.67 16.14
CA THR A 5 8.58 -18.39 16.88
C THR A 5 8.36 -17.21 15.95
N ALA A 6 9.00 -17.20 14.77
CA ALA A 6 8.77 -16.17 13.76
C ALA A 6 7.31 -16.14 13.30
N PHE A 7 6.72 -17.31 13.02
CA PHE A 7 5.31 -17.42 12.64
C PHE A 7 4.37 -16.98 13.78
N ALA A 8 4.66 -17.36 15.02
CA ALA A 8 3.86 -16.97 16.17
C ALA A 8 3.86 -15.45 16.38
N VAL A 9 5.03 -14.82 16.32
CA VAL A 9 5.17 -13.35 16.48
C VAL A 9 4.50 -12.61 15.34
N SER A 10 4.69 -13.04 14.07
CA SER A 10 4.04 -12.39 12.94
C SER A 10 2.52 -12.49 13.02
N SER A 11 1.99 -13.67 13.37
CA SER A 11 0.55 -13.91 13.47
C SER A 11 -0.07 -13.11 14.62
N PHE A 12 0.65 -12.96 15.74
CA PHE A 12 0.21 -12.12 16.86
C PHE A 12 0.08 -10.65 16.44
N ILE A 13 1.08 -10.08 15.77
CA ILE A 13 1.05 -8.68 15.33
C ILE A 13 -0.09 -8.45 14.32
N VAL A 14 -0.25 -9.34 13.34
CA VAL A 14 -1.34 -9.25 12.35
C VAL A 14 -2.71 -9.43 13.01
N GLY A 15 -2.83 -10.32 14.01
CA GLY A 15 -4.05 -10.50 14.79
C GLY A 15 -4.45 -9.25 15.57
N VAL A 16 -3.49 -8.59 16.23
CA VAL A 16 -3.72 -7.31 16.92
C VAL A 16 -4.12 -6.21 15.93
N ALA A 17 -3.46 -6.14 14.77
CA ALA A 17 -3.82 -5.18 13.72
C ALA A 17 -5.26 -5.40 13.20
N GLY A 18 -5.66 -6.66 13.00
CA GLY A 18 -7.03 -7.02 12.60
C GLY A 18 -8.06 -6.65 13.66
N ALA A 19 -7.76 -6.89 14.94
CA ALA A 19 -8.62 -6.47 16.05
C ALA A 19 -8.77 -4.95 16.11
N LEU A 20 -7.67 -4.20 15.98
CA LEU A 20 -7.70 -2.73 15.94
C LEU A 20 -8.51 -2.23 14.74
N TRP A 21 -8.35 -2.85 13.56
CA TRP A 21 -9.15 -2.49 12.39
C TRP A 21 -10.65 -2.74 12.61
N GLY A 22 -11.03 -3.91 13.15
CA GLY A 22 -12.43 -4.20 13.45
C GLY A 22 -13.05 -3.28 14.51
N PHE A 23 -12.33 -3.03 15.62
CA PHE A 23 -12.88 -2.23 16.72
C PHE A 23 -12.79 -0.73 16.49
N VAL A 24 -11.66 -0.23 15.98
CA VAL A 24 -11.40 1.22 15.87
C VAL A 24 -11.89 1.77 14.54
N HIS A 25 -11.71 1.04 13.44
CA HIS A 25 -12.06 1.55 12.11
C HIS A 25 -13.52 1.28 11.72
N LEU A 26 -14.02 0.06 11.95
CA LEU A 26 -15.42 -0.26 11.64
C LEU A 26 -16.40 0.17 12.76
N GLY A 27 -15.93 0.23 14.01
CA GLY A 27 -16.75 0.60 15.17
C GLY A 27 -17.75 -0.48 15.60
N ALA A 28 -18.02 -1.48 14.76
CA ALA A 28 -18.82 -2.66 15.05
C ALA A 28 -18.29 -3.87 14.28
N TRP A 29 -18.56 -5.08 14.79
CA TRP A 29 -18.13 -6.31 14.13
C TRP A 29 -19.09 -6.67 12.99
N GLU A 30 -18.72 -6.28 11.77
CA GLU A 30 -19.49 -6.53 10.56
C GLU A 30 -18.82 -7.65 9.73
N PRO A 31 -19.39 -8.87 9.66
CA PRO A 31 -18.80 -9.98 8.91
C PRO A 31 -18.63 -9.67 7.41
N ALA A 32 -19.51 -8.86 6.84
CA ALA A 32 -19.44 -8.45 5.44
C ALA A 32 -18.19 -7.60 5.12
N ALA A 33 -17.55 -7.01 6.12
CA ALA A 33 -16.33 -6.22 5.93
C ALA A 33 -15.08 -7.10 5.69
N PHE A 34 -15.13 -8.40 5.99
CA PHE A 34 -14.02 -9.35 5.87
C PHE A 34 -14.05 -10.13 4.55
N GLY A 35 -14.38 -9.43 3.45
CA GLY A 35 -14.37 -10.00 2.09
C GLY A 35 -12.97 -10.28 1.54
N ILE A 36 -12.92 -10.99 0.42
CA ILE A 36 -11.69 -11.30 -0.32
C ILE A 36 -10.99 -10.01 -0.80
N GLU A 37 -11.76 -8.96 -1.05
CA GLU A 37 -11.29 -7.65 -1.46
C GLU A 37 -10.29 -7.06 -0.47
N LYS A 38 -10.51 -7.25 0.85
CA LYS A 38 -9.57 -6.81 1.88
C LYS A 38 -8.27 -7.60 1.85
N SER A 39 -8.35 -8.91 1.62
CA SER A 39 -7.16 -9.75 1.46
C SER A 39 -6.33 -9.32 0.25
N PHE A 40 -6.99 -9.03 -0.88
CA PHE A 40 -6.31 -8.50 -2.06
C PHE A 40 -5.70 -7.12 -1.81
N GLN A 41 -6.42 -6.23 -1.14
CA GLN A 41 -5.91 -4.91 -0.79
C GLN A 41 -4.59 -5.00 0.02
N LEU A 42 -4.56 -5.87 1.04
CA LEU A 42 -3.35 -6.13 1.83
C LEU A 42 -2.23 -6.77 0.99
N LEU A 43 -2.56 -7.72 0.12
CA LEU A 43 -1.59 -8.34 -0.80
C LEU A 43 -0.97 -7.29 -1.73
N PHE A 44 -1.79 -6.39 -2.29
CA PHE A 44 -1.32 -5.33 -3.20
C PHE A 44 -0.40 -4.34 -2.50
N MET A 45 -0.67 -3.97 -1.24
CA MET A 45 0.25 -3.14 -0.45
C MET A 45 1.66 -3.77 -0.39
N ILE A 46 1.74 -5.09 -0.16
CA ILE A 46 3.01 -5.80 -0.05
C ILE A 46 3.69 -5.95 -1.41
N ILE A 47 2.94 -6.27 -2.46
CA ILE A 47 3.47 -6.43 -3.83
C ILE A 47 4.04 -5.09 -4.34
N ILE A 48 3.27 -4.00 -4.22
CA ILE A 48 3.70 -2.67 -4.65
C ILE A 48 4.89 -2.18 -3.81
N GLY A 49 4.85 -2.43 -2.50
CA GLY A 49 5.95 -2.08 -1.60
C GLY A 49 7.25 -2.83 -1.91
N GLY A 50 7.15 -4.09 -2.32
CA GLY A 50 8.27 -4.98 -2.61
C GLY A 50 8.33 -6.16 -1.63
N LEU A 51 8.17 -7.37 -2.17
CA LEU A 51 8.21 -8.61 -1.38
C LEU A 51 9.59 -8.78 -0.73
N GLY A 52 9.60 -8.87 0.61
CA GLY A 52 10.84 -9.09 1.37
C GLY A 52 11.58 -7.82 1.83
N SER A 53 11.01 -6.63 1.62
CA SER A 53 11.57 -5.37 2.14
C SER A 53 10.68 -4.76 3.22
N ILE A 54 11.23 -4.59 4.43
CA ILE A 54 10.53 -3.91 5.55
C ILE A 54 10.20 -2.47 5.16
N ALA A 55 11.15 -1.73 4.57
CA ALA A 55 10.91 -0.36 4.10
C ALA A 55 9.87 -0.33 2.97
N GLY A 56 9.90 -1.34 2.09
CA GLY A 56 8.91 -1.52 1.03
C GLY A 56 7.49 -1.60 1.55
N CYS A 57 7.26 -2.39 2.61
CA CYS A 57 5.94 -2.51 3.23
C CYS A 57 5.36 -1.16 3.69
N PHE A 58 6.19 -0.27 4.26
CA PHE A 58 5.75 1.07 4.65
C PHE A 58 5.40 1.94 3.43
N PHE A 59 6.22 1.92 2.39
CA PHE A 59 5.94 2.69 1.16
C PHE A 59 4.70 2.16 0.43
N GLY A 60 4.53 0.84 0.36
CA GLY A 60 3.35 0.22 -0.24
C GLY A 60 2.07 0.56 0.52
N ALA A 61 2.08 0.45 1.85
CA ALA A 61 0.94 0.85 2.68
C ALA A 61 0.63 2.34 2.54
N ALA A 62 1.64 3.21 2.63
CA ALA A 62 1.47 4.65 2.45
C ALA A 62 0.91 5.00 1.07
N PHE A 63 1.43 4.37 0.01
CA PHE A 63 0.97 4.62 -1.36
C PHE A 63 -0.51 4.22 -1.54
N ILE A 64 -0.89 3.03 -1.09
CA ILE A 64 -2.26 2.53 -1.22
C ILE A 64 -3.27 3.36 -0.41
N VAL A 65 -2.86 3.92 0.73
CA VAL A 65 -3.72 4.77 1.56
C VAL A 65 -3.78 6.21 1.04
N LEU A 66 -2.66 6.77 0.58
CA LEU A 66 -2.59 8.16 0.14
C LEU A 66 -3.14 8.39 -1.27
N LEU A 67 -2.97 7.43 -2.18
CA LEU A 67 -3.45 7.51 -3.56
C LEU A 67 -4.95 7.86 -3.64
N PRO A 68 -5.88 7.13 -2.98
CA PRO A 68 -7.31 7.47 -3.04
C PRO A 68 -7.61 8.83 -2.40
N LEU A 69 -6.87 9.19 -1.34
CA LEU A 69 -6.97 10.49 -0.70
C LEU A 69 -6.63 11.61 -1.70
N LEU A 70 -5.51 11.47 -2.41
CA LEU A 70 -5.09 12.43 -3.43
C LEU A 70 -6.10 12.51 -4.59
N LEU A 71 -6.60 11.36 -5.07
CA LEU A 71 -7.56 11.34 -6.17
C LEU A 71 -8.90 11.97 -5.81
N ASN A 72 -9.31 11.93 -4.53
CA ASN A 72 -10.53 12.58 -4.08
C ASN A 72 -10.33 14.08 -3.76
N TYR A 73 -9.21 14.46 -3.12
CA TYR A 73 -9.01 15.85 -2.66
C TYR A 73 -8.35 16.77 -3.69
N VAL A 74 -7.46 16.27 -4.56
CA VAL A 74 -6.75 17.12 -5.54
C VAL A 74 -7.70 17.76 -6.54
N PRO A 75 -8.67 17.04 -7.16
CA PRO A 75 -9.61 17.67 -8.09
C PRO A 75 -10.49 18.71 -7.40
N HIS A 76 -10.84 18.46 -6.13
CA HIS A 76 -11.60 19.40 -5.32
C HIS A 76 -10.82 20.70 -5.08
N TRP A 77 -9.53 20.60 -4.75
CA TRP A 77 -8.64 21.77 -4.57
C TRP A 77 -8.43 22.55 -5.87
N LEU A 78 -8.44 21.87 -7.01
CA LEU A 78 -8.32 22.48 -8.34
C LEU A 78 -9.65 23.03 -8.88
N GLY A 79 -10.75 22.89 -8.14
CA GLY A 79 -12.08 23.37 -8.56
C GLY A 79 -12.69 22.58 -9.72
N LEU A 80 -12.23 21.35 -9.97
CA LEU A 80 -12.75 20.51 -11.04
C LEU A 80 -14.09 19.89 -10.62
N PRO A 81 -15.17 20.03 -11.41
CA PRO A 81 -16.47 19.46 -11.11
C PRO A 81 -16.48 17.95 -11.42
N LEU A 82 -15.76 17.16 -10.63
CA LEU A 82 -15.83 15.71 -10.67
C LEU A 82 -16.91 15.23 -9.70
N SER A 83 -17.82 14.39 -10.19
CA SER A 83 -18.77 13.70 -9.33
C SER A 83 -18.03 12.68 -8.44
N THR A 84 -18.52 12.47 -7.23
CA THR A 84 -17.96 11.47 -6.29
C THR A 84 -17.99 10.06 -6.88
N ALA A 85 -19.00 9.74 -7.70
CA ALA A 85 -19.08 8.48 -8.42
C ALA A 85 -17.99 8.34 -9.49
N THR A 86 -17.69 9.42 -10.23
CA THR A 86 -16.60 9.39 -11.22
C THR A 86 -15.25 9.25 -10.53
N ALA A 87 -15.05 9.93 -9.40
CA ALA A 87 -13.81 9.84 -8.63
C ALA A 87 -13.55 8.42 -8.12
N SER A 88 -14.57 7.73 -7.60
CA SER A 88 -14.43 6.36 -7.12
C SER A 88 -14.14 5.37 -8.25
N HIS A 89 -14.77 5.50 -9.41
CA HIS A 89 -14.45 4.66 -10.57
C HIS A 89 -13.03 4.91 -11.10
N LEU A 90 -12.60 6.18 -11.16
CA LEU A 90 -11.23 6.54 -11.54
C LEU A 90 -10.21 5.98 -10.55
N GLU A 91 -10.50 6.05 -9.25
CA GLU A 91 -9.67 5.45 -8.21
C GLU A 91 -9.43 3.97 -8.48
N HIS A 92 -10.49 3.17 -8.68
CA HIS A 92 -10.35 1.74 -8.99
C HIS A 92 -9.57 1.47 -10.28
N MET A 93 -9.80 2.26 -11.33
CA MET A 93 -9.11 2.11 -12.61
C MET A 93 -7.62 2.45 -12.50
N ILE A 94 -7.29 3.55 -11.83
CA ILE A 94 -5.90 4.00 -11.58
C ILE A 94 -5.20 2.99 -10.68
N PHE A 95 -5.89 2.47 -9.66
CA PHE A 95 -5.36 1.45 -8.76
C PHE A 95 -4.96 0.19 -9.51
N GLY A 96 -5.86 -0.35 -10.35
CA GLY A 96 -5.58 -1.51 -11.18
C GLY A 96 -4.44 -1.26 -12.18
N ALA A 97 -4.45 -0.11 -12.84
CA ALA A 97 -3.40 0.27 -13.78
C ALA A 97 -2.02 0.39 -13.11
N LEU A 98 -1.96 0.97 -11.90
CA LEU A 98 -0.72 1.10 -11.13
C LEU A 98 -0.19 -0.25 -10.69
N ILE A 99 -1.05 -1.17 -10.25
CA ILE A 99 -0.63 -2.54 -9.91
C ILE A 99 0.03 -3.21 -11.13
N VAL A 100 -0.62 -3.17 -12.29
CA VAL A 100 -0.09 -3.75 -13.53
C VAL A 100 1.23 -3.08 -13.91
N PHE A 101 1.29 -1.75 -13.84
CA PHE A 101 2.50 -0.99 -14.12
C PHE A 101 3.66 -1.40 -13.21
N PHE A 102 3.46 -1.46 -11.89
CA PHE A 102 4.51 -1.86 -10.95
C PHE A 102 4.96 -3.30 -11.15
N LEU A 103 4.03 -4.22 -11.43
CA LEU A 103 4.37 -5.61 -11.74
C LEU A 103 5.24 -5.74 -13.00
N ILE A 104 5.04 -4.89 -14.00
CA ILE A 104 5.79 -4.92 -15.26
C ILE A 104 7.14 -4.21 -15.12
N VAL A 105 7.15 -2.98 -14.62
CA VAL A 105 8.34 -2.13 -14.60
C VAL A 105 9.33 -2.59 -13.55
N GLU A 106 8.84 -3.01 -12.38
CA GLU A 106 9.73 -3.31 -11.27
C GLU A 106 9.18 -4.40 -10.35
N PRO A 107 9.44 -5.69 -10.67
CA PRO A 107 8.92 -6.82 -9.89
C PRO A 107 9.42 -6.88 -8.44
N HIS A 108 10.38 -6.03 -8.07
CA HIS A 108 10.91 -5.90 -6.71
C HIS A 108 10.22 -4.76 -5.90
N GLY A 109 9.28 -4.02 -6.51
CA GLY A 109 8.47 -2.98 -5.89
C GLY A 109 9.22 -1.66 -5.59
N LEU A 110 8.51 -0.74 -4.92
CA LEU A 110 8.98 0.59 -4.52
C LEU A 110 10.25 0.58 -3.67
N ALA A 111 10.50 -0.51 -2.94
CA ALA A 111 11.72 -0.69 -2.16
C ALA A 111 13.00 -0.57 -2.99
N ARG A 112 13.00 -1.12 -4.22
CA ARG A 112 14.17 -1.10 -5.09
C ARG A 112 14.44 0.31 -5.61
N LEU A 113 13.42 1.02 -6.10
CA LEU A 113 13.50 2.44 -6.47
C LEU A 113 14.10 3.29 -5.37
N TRP A 114 13.62 3.11 -4.13
CA TRP A 114 14.13 3.87 -2.99
C TRP A 114 15.60 3.57 -2.72
N SER A 115 16.00 2.30 -2.80
CA SER A 115 17.40 1.90 -2.59
C SER A 115 18.33 2.46 -3.67
N THR A 116 17.92 2.42 -4.94
CA THR A 116 18.66 2.97 -6.08
C THR A 116 18.74 4.50 -6.00
N ALA A 117 17.63 5.17 -5.66
CA ALA A 117 17.61 6.62 -5.46
C ALA A 117 18.54 7.04 -4.31
N ARG A 118 18.52 6.32 -3.19
CA ARG A 118 19.43 6.54 -2.04
C ARG A 118 20.89 6.32 -2.40
N GLN A 119 21.21 5.29 -3.17
CA GLN A 119 22.58 5.03 -3.64
C GLN A 119 23.05 6.14 -4.59
N LYS A 120 22.19 6.56 -5.51
CA LYS A 120 22.49 7.64 -6.46
C LYS A 120 22.65 9.00 -5.76
N LEU A 121 21.82 9.28 -4.76
CA LEU A 121 21.93 10.48 -3.91
C LEU A 121 23.17 10.45 -3.00
N ARG A 122 23.65 9.26 -2.58
CA ARG A 122 24.88 9.14 -1.79
C ARG A 122 26.16 9.34 -2.61
N LEU A 123 26.12 9.01 -3.90
CA LEU A 123 27.22 9.24 -4.84
C LEU A 123 27.25 10.68 -5.39
N TRP A 124 26.30 11.51 -4.97
CA TRP A 124 26.25 12.95 -5.24
C TRP A 124 26.81 13.65 -3.99
N PRO A 125 27.95 14.39 -4.03
CA PRO A 125 28.44 15.24 -5.12
C PRO A 125 29.79 14.86 -5.78
N PHE A 126 30.40 13.71 -5.47
CA PHE A 126 31.64 13.28 -6.12
C PHE A 126 31.50 11.85 -6.67
N PRO A 127 31.64 11.63 -8.00
CA PRO A 127 31.41 10.32 -8.64
C PRO A 127 32.47 9.24 -8.34
N HIS A 128 33.27 9.39 -7.28
CA HIS A 128 34.34 8.48 -6.88
C HIS A 128 34.21 8.15 -5.40
#